data_AF-A0A2E3H4J2-F1
#
_entry.id   AF-A0A2E3H4J2-F1
#
_cell.length_a   1.000
_cell.length_b   1.000
_cell.length_c   1.000
_cell.angle_alpha   90.00
_cell.angle_beta   90.00
_cell.angle_gamma   90.00
#
_symmetry.space_group_name_H-M   'P 1'
#
loop_
_entity.id
_entity.type
_entity.pdbx_description
1 polymer ?
#
loop_
_entity_poly.entity_id
_entity_poly.type
_entity_poly.pdbx_seq_one_letter_code
_entity_poly.pdbx_strand_id
1 'polypeptide(L)'
;MAYLHSLCAHLSANKTGKRKRRCDAQPPFEAAIKAIVLDLYRAHQSDPTLEVGIGTGTTALQRKSKSRYGASFISARTFIDAMEVLQCEGLIVLSTPHWDDPEKKRSRVARYMATPSLLCGIDRVGASVVDLRRQRNAEGIRLKDDYKRLVEYGDDAFANAGRDRLRIINEMLESHWADLARTDDQLAADLKDIAGTRDDEAAQSFDFAARTVHRVFNNEDWEQGGRFYGAWWISCPRRLRPHILINGKRTVEVDYSGLHAAMLYAQDGQPIPDDPYERCLMKKDNKVERKLVKLTFNALLNADSVNRISEIEDYSPEITGRSWYDFKWYIVSKYPEFSQYFGSGVGLRLQRKDSDLAEKVMLRFAAMRYACLPVHDSFIVHHGLQDELDRIMREAFEAEFGVSGKVGVDIGLGEVVEKSDRPIELDPDQLLNPVGYEARLQAFWDMRG
;
A
#
# COMPACT_ATOMS: atom_id res chain seq x y z
N MET A 1 -16.53 -9.35 -17.73
CA MET A 1 -17.53 -10.18 -16.99
C MET A 1 -18.13 -11.32 -17.80
N ALA A 2 -18.53 -11.12 -19.07
CA ALA A 2 -19.16 -12.17 -19.90
C ALA A 2 -18.31 -13.45 -20.02
N TYR A 3 -16.99 -13.31 -20.23
CA TYR A 3 -16.05 -14.44 -20.26
C TYR A 3 -16.13 -15.30 -18.99
N LEU A 4 -16.04 -14.68 -17.81
CA LEU A 4 -16.09 -15.40 -16.53
C LEU A 4 -17.42 -16.13 -16.33
N HIS A 5 -18.54 -15.57 -16.80
CA HIS A 5 -19.84 -16.24 -16.74
C HIS A 5 -19.88 -17.47 -17.66
N SER A 6 -19.38 -17.34 -18.89
CA SER A 6 -19.28 -18.46 -19.83
C SER A 6 -18.35 -19.55 -19.29
N LEU A 7 -17.21 -19.16 -18.71
CA LEU A 7 -16.26 -20.07 -18.10
C LEU A 7 -16.90 -20.83 -16.93
N CYS A 8 -17.55 -20.12 -16.01
CA CYS A 8 -18.28 -20.73 -14.91
C CYS A 8 -19.35 -21.72 -15.40
N ALA A 9 -20.12 -21.37 -16.43
CA ALA A 9 -21.14 -22.26 -17.00
C ALA A 9 -20.53 -23.53 -17.58
N HIS A 10 -19.45 -23.41 -18.36
CA HIS A 10 -18.74 -24.54 -18.96
C HIS A 10 -18.15 -25.48 -17.89
N LEU A 11 -17.41 -24.93 -16.91
CA LEU A 11 -16.80 -25.70 -15.83
C LEU A 11 -17.82 -26.35 -14.88
N SER A 12 -19.05 -25.83 -14.86
CA SER A 12 -20.15 -26.41 -14.10
C SER A 12 -20.83 -27.56 -14.83
N ALA A 13 -20.75 -27.58 -16.16
CA ALA A 13 -21.28 -28.65 -17.02
C ALA A 13 -20.29 -29.84 -17.13
N ASN A 14 -18.98 -29.58 -17.20
CA ASN A 14 -17.93 -30.58 -17.47
C ASN A 14 -17.55 -31.49 -16.30
N LYS A 15 -18.43 -31.70 -15.30
CA LYS A 15 -18.16 -32.71 -14.27
C LYS A 15 -18.27 -34.13 -14.84
N THR A 16 -17.16 -34.62 -15.39
CA THR A 16 -16.91 -36.04 -15.66
C THR A 16 -17.17 -36.84 -14.37
N GLY A 17 -18.33 -37.52 -14.31
CA GLY A 17 -18.62 -38.59 -13.34
C GLY A 17 -19.13 -38.21 -11.93
N LYS A 18 -19.33 -36.93 -11.58
CA LYS A 18 -19.93 -36.54 -10.27
C LYS A 18 -21.32 -35.93 -10.44
N ARG A 19 -22.29 -36.33 -9.60
CA ARG A 19 -23.69 -35.81 -9.53
C ARG A 19 -23.73 -34.28 -9.70
N LYS A 20 -24.73 -33.78 -10.45
CA LYS A 20 -25.02 -32.34 -10.61
C LYS A 20 -24.95 -31.64 -9.24
N ARG A 21 -24.18 -30.55 -9.15
CA ARG A 21 -24.03 -29.80 -7.89
C ARG A 21 -25.41 -29.34 -7.42
N ARG A 22 -25.61 -29.37 -6.11
CA ARG A 22 -26.82 -28.81 -5.50
C ARG A 22 -26.88 -27.31 -5.79
N CYS A 23 -28.09 -26.78 -5.92
CA CYS A 23 -28.32 -25.38 -6.30
C CYS A 23 -27.67 -24.38 -5.33
N ASP A 24 -27.58 -24.72 -4.04
CA ASP A 24 -26.96 -23.92 -2.97
C ASP A 24 -25.42 -23.87 -3.05
N ALA A 25 -24.79 -24.90 -3.60
CA ALA A 25 -23.33 -24.99 -3.74
C ALA A 25 -22.79 -24.35 -5.04
N GLN A 26 -23.68 -23.95 -5.95
CA GLN A 26 -23.30 -23.41 -7.26
C GLN A 26 -22.72 -21.99 -7.16
N PRO A 27 -23.35 -21.01 -6.48
CA PRO A 27 -22.79 -19.66 -6.38
C PRO A 27 -21.41 -19.59 -5.69
N PRO A 28 -21.17 -20.28 -4.55
CA PRO A 28 -19.84 -20.28 -3.92
C PRO A 28 -18.75 -20.97 -4.75
N PHE A 29 -19.13 -21.85 -5.67
CA PHE A 29 -18.20 -22.47 -6.62
C PHE A 29 -17.81 -21.51 -7.74
N GLU A 30 -18.79 -20.84 -8.36
CA GLU A 30 -18.51 -19.83 -9.38
C GLU A 30 -17.69 -18.66 -8.82
N ALA A 31 -18.00 -18.24 -7.59
CA ALA A 31 -17.23 -17.21 -6.91
C ALA A 31 -15.78 -17.64 -6.65
N ALA A 32 -15.56 -18.91 -6.30
CA ALA A 32 -14.21 -19.45 -6.14
C ALA A 32 -13.44 -19.47 -7.48
N ILE A 33 -14.07 -19.92 -8.57
CA ILE A 33 -13.47 -19.86 -9.92
C ILE A 33 -13.05 -18.42 -10.24
N LYS A 34 -13.98 -17.46 -10.08
CA LYS A 34 -13.72 -16.04 -10.38
C LYS A 34 -12.55 -15.51 -9.55
N ALA A 35 -12.52 -15.79 -8.25
CA ALA A 35 -11.45 -15.34 -7.36
C ALA A 35 -10.08 -15.90 -7.80
N ILE A 36 -9.99 -17.21 -8.04
CA ILE A 36 -8.74 -17.86 -8.47
C ILE A 36 -8.27 -17.31 -9.82
N VAL A 37 -9.16 -17.25 -10.81
CA VAL A 37 -8.83 -16.77 -12.16
C VAL A 37 -8.39 -15.31 -12.13
N LEU A 38 -9.09 -14.45 -11.40
CA LEU A 38 -8.77 -13.03 -11.31
C LEU A 38 -7.47 -12.77 -10.54
N ASP A 39 -7.20 -13.51 -9.46
CA ASP A 39 -5.93 -13.38 -8.71
C ASP A 39 -4.73 -13.83 -9.56
N LEU A 40 -4.87 -14.91 -10.33
CA LEU A 40 -3.81 -15.38 -11.25
C LEU A 40 -3.61 -14.43 -12.43
N TYR A 41 -4.69 -13.93 -13.01
CA TYR A 41 -4.62 -12.93 -14.08
C TYR A 41 -3.98 -11.62 -13.58
N ARG A 42 -4.37 -11.15 -12.39
CA ARG A 42 -3.74 -9.99 -11.74
C ARG A 42 -2.23 -10.17 -11.56
N ALA A 43 -1.81 -11.33 -11.03
CA ALA A 43 -0.39 -11.61 -10.86
C ALA A 43 0.36 -11.60 -12.19
N HIS A 44 -0.21 -12.21 -13.24
CA HIS A 44 0.37 -12.20 -14.58
C HIS A 44 0.47 -10.80 -15.19
N GLN A 45 -0.55 -9.95 -14.98
CA GLN A 45 -0.54 -8.55 -15.44
C GLN A 45 0.51 -7.70 -14.71
N SER A 46 0.81 -8.00 -13.45
CA SER A 46 1.91 -7.34 -12.73
C SER A 46 3.28 -7.83 -13.24
N ASP A 47 3.47 -9.15 -13.32
CA ASP A 47 4.68 -9.77 -13.87
C ASP A 47 4.36 -11.19 -14.35
N PRO A 48 4.60 -11.50 -15.64
CA PRO A 48 4.31 -12.81 -16.22
C PRO A 48 4.97 -14.01 -15.53
N THR A 49 6.04 -13.79 -14.76
CA THR A 49 6.79 -14.82 -14.04
C THR A 49 6.29 -15.05 -12.61
N LEU A 50 5.37 -14.22 -12.11
CA LEU A 50 4.86 -14.36 -10.75
C LEU A 50 4.03 -15.62 -10.55
N GLU A 51 4.40 -16.36 -9.51
CA GLU A 51 3.63 -17.50 -9.01
C GLU A 51 2.75 -17.09 -7.83
N VAL A 52 1.48 -17.51 -7.83
CA VAL A 52 0.55 -17.21 -6.74
C VAL A 52 0.46 -18.38 -5.77
N GLY A 53 0.82 -18.14 -4.51
CA GLY A 53 0.66 -19.11 -3.44
C GLY A 53 -0.81 -19.30 -3.05
N ILE A 54 -1.39 -20.46 -3.34
CA ILE A 54 -2.79 -20.79 -3.02
C ILE A 54 -2.85 -21.97 -2.05
N GLY A 55 -3.15 -21.67 -0.79
CA GLY A 55 -3.36 -22.69 0.23
C GLY A 55 -4.71 -23.41 0.07
N THR A 56 -4.68 -24.73 -0.14
CA THR A 56 -5.88 -25.57 -0.30
C THR A 56 -6.25 -26.35 0.96
N GLY A 57 -5.57 -26.10 2.09
CA GLY A 57 -5.83 -26.78 3.36
C GLY A 57 -7.23 -26.48 3.91
N THR A 58 -8.06 -27.52 4.05
CA THR A 58 -9.47 -27.43 4.43
C THR A 58 -9.70 -26.61 5.71
N THR A 59 -8.95 -26.88 6.78
CA THR A 59 -9.09 -26.17 8.06
C THR A 59 -8.79 -24.68 7.94
N ALA A 60 -7.75 -24.33 7.18
CA ALA A 60 -7.38 -22.93 6.96
C ALA A 60 -8.44 -22.19 6.14
N LEU A 61 -8.98 -22.84 5.10
CA LEU A 61 -10.06 -22.28 4.27
C LEU A 61 -11.36 -22.11 5.06
N GLN A 62 -11.74 -23.09 5.88
CA GLN A 62 -12.93 -23.01 6.75
C GLN A 62 -12.83 -21.87 7.77
N ARG A 63 -11.63 -21.64 8.32
CA ARG A 63 -11.38 -20.50 9.20
C ARG A 63 -11.50 -19.18 8.44
N LYS A 64 -10.92 -19.08 7.24
CA LYS A 64 -11.06 -17.89 6.38
C LYS A 64 -12.51 -17.61 6.01
N SER A 65 -13.30 -18.61 5.63
CA SER A 65 -14.71 -18.40 5.25
C SER A 65 -15.59 -17.89 6.40
N LYS A 66 -15.15 -18.08 7.66
CA LYS A 66 -15.84 -17.57 8.85
C LYS A 66 -15.25 -16.27 9.39
N SER A 67 -14.10 -15.86 8.87
CA SER A 67 -13.37 -14.67 9.31
C SER A 67 -13.93 -13.43 8.63
N ARG A 68 -13.99 -12.32 9.37
CA ARG A 68 -14.24 -10.98 8.82
C ARG A 68 -13.29 -10.64 7.67
N TYR A 69 -12.05 -11.12 7.75
CA TYR A 69 -11.00 -10.83 6.77
C TYR A 69 -11.00 -11.78 5.57
N GLY A 70 -11.88 -12.79 5.55
CA GLY A 70 -11.95 -13.77 4.49
C GLY A 70 -13.17 -13.61 3.59
N ALA A 71 -13.16 -14.36 2.49
CA ALA A 71 -14.25 -14.40 1.54
C ALA A 71 -15.38 -15.32 2.06
N SER A 72 -16.30 -14.77 2.86
CA SER A 72 -17.43 -15.51 3.44
C SER A 72 -18.39 -16.13 2.42
N PHE A 73 -18.39 -15.59 1.20
CA PHE A 73 -19.17 -16.08 0.06
C PHE A 73 -18.53 -17.31 -0.64
N ILE A 74 -17.37 -17.78 -0.17
CA ILE A 74 -16.66 -18.97 -0.68
C ILE A 74 -16.56 -20.02 0.43
N SER A 75 -16.97 -21.25 0.13
CA SER A 75 -16.79 -22.38 1.05
C SER A 75 -15.48 -23.13 0.76
N ALA A 76 -14.87 -23.73 1.79
CA ALA A 76 -13.66 -24.54 1.62
C ALA A 76 -13.85 -25.66 0.58
N ARG A 77 -15.00 -26.34 0.60
CA ARG A 77 -15.31 -27.42 -0.33
C ARG A 77 -15.40 -26.92 -1.77
N THR A 78 -16.15 -25.84 -2.00
CA THR A 78 -16.33 -25.27 -3.35
C THR A 78 -15.04 -24.67 -3.89
N PHE A 79 -14.18 -24.14 -3.03
CA PHE A 79 -12.85 -23.67 -3.40
C PHE A 79 -11.93 -24.79 -3.87
N ILE A 80 -11.85 -25.90 -3.12
CA ILE A 80 -11.06 -27.08 -3.51
C ILE A 80 -11.59 -27.66 -4.82
N ASP A 81 -12.93 -27.83 -4.94
CA ASP A 81 -13.59 -28.25 -6.17
C ASP A 81 -13.22 -27.35 -7.38
N ALA A 82 -13.10 -26.03 -7.17
CA ALA A 82 -12.72 -25.07 -8.23
C ALA A 82 -11.27 -25.23 -8.65
N MET A 83 -10.35 -25.39 -7.68
CA MET A 83 -8.95 -25.67 -7.95
C MET A 83 -8.76 -26.99 -8.72
N GLU A 84 -9.48 -28.05 -8.36
CA GLU A 84 -9.44 -29.34 -9.07
C GLU A 84 -9.89 -29.19 -10.52
N VAL A 85 -11.06 -28.57 -10.75
CA VAL A 85 -11.62 -28.42 -12.09
C VAL A 85 -10.75 -27.53 -12.99
N LEU A 86 -10.24 -26.41 -12.47
CA LEU A 86 -9.35 -25.52 -13.23
C LEU A 86 -8.05 -26.22 -13.64
N GLN A 87 -7.51 -27.09 -12.80
CA GLN A 87 -6.32 -27.89 -13.14
C GLN A 87 -6.64 -29.00 -14.15
N CYS A 88 -7.73 -29.74 -13.96
CA CYS A 88 -8.14 -30.80 -14.88
C CYS A 88 -8.41 -30.29 -16.30
N GLU A 89 -8.93 -29.07 -16.42
CA GLU A 89 -9.19 -28.41 -17.71
C GLU A 89 -7.94 -27.68 -18.27
N GLY A 90 -6.78 -27.77 -17.59
CA GLY A 90 -5.54 -27.18 -18.05
C GLY A 90 -5.54 -25.64 -18.09
N LEU A 91 -6.40 -25.00 -17.29
CA LEU A 91 -6.52 -23.54 -17.21
C LEU A 91 -5.53 -22.93 -16.22
N ILE A 92 -5.11 -23.70 -15.23
CA ILE A 92 -4.07 -23.32 -14.28
C ILE A 92 -3.05 -24.45 -14.14
N VAL A 93 -1.80 -24.10 -13.83
CA VAL A 93 -0.71 -25.05 -13.63
C VAL A 93 -0.15 -24.93 -12.22
N LEU A 94 0.15 -26.06 -11.58
CA LEU A 94 0.94 -26.12 -10.36
C LEU A 94 2.40 -25.88 -10.72
N SER A 95 2.92 -24.69 -10.40
CA SER A 95 4.30 -24.30 -10.75
C SER A 95 5.31 -24.76 -9.69
N THR A 96 4.95 -24.63 -8.41
CA THR A 96 5.77 -25.07 -7.28
C THR A 96 4.92 -25.86 -6.27
N PRO A 97 5.32 -27.09 -5.89
CA PRO A 97 4.56 -27.91 -4.95
C PRO A 97 4.63 -27.35 -3.51
N HIS A 98 3.67 -27.77 -2.69
CA HIS A 98 3.68 -27.51 -1.25
C HIS A 98 4.95 -28.11 -0.60
N TRP A 99 5.54 -27.36 0.33
CA TRP A 99 6.72 -27.80 1.08
C TRP A 99 6.59 -27.43 2.55
N ASP A 100 6.67 -28.44 3.42
CA ASP A 100 6.74 -28.23 4.87
C ASP A 100 8.18 -28.23 5.34
N ASP A 101 8.58 -27.11 5.93
CA ASP A 101 9.85 -27.00 6.62
C ASP A 101 9.78 -27.83 7.92
N PRO A 102 10.70 -28.77 8.16
CA PRO A 102 10.76 -29.51 9.42
C PRO A 102 10.85 -28.61 10.67
N GLU A 103 11.51 -27.45 10.55
CA GLU A 103 11.58 -26.45 11.62
C GLU A 103 10.35 -25.53 11.67
N LYS A 104 9.42 -25.67 10.71
CA LYS A 104 8.22 -24.85 10.52
C LYS A 104 8.47 -23.35 10.37
N LYS A 105 9.71 -22.94 10.06
CA LYS A 105 10.07 -21.52 9.91
C LYS A 105 9.80 -21.01 8.49
N ARG A 106 9.89 -21.89 7.50
CA ARG A 106 9.84 -21.53 6.07
C ARG A 106 8.87 -22.37 5.24
N SER A 107 7.89 -23.04 5.86
CA SER A 107 6.87 -23.79 5.10
C SER A 107 6.21 -22.92 4.04
N ARG A 108 5.96 -23.51 2.87
CA ARG A 108 5.39 -22.84 1.70
C ARG A 108 4.17 -23.60 1.20
N VAL A 109 3.09 -22.87 0.96
CA VAL A 109 1.94 -23.41 0.25
C VAL A 109 2.27 -23.66 -1.23
N ALA A 110 1.51 -24.54 -1.87
CA ALA A 110 1.57 -24.75 -3.31
C ALA A 110 1.35 -23.43 -4.09
N ARG A 111 2.04 -23.30 -5.21
CA ARG A 111 1.99 -22.12 -6.07
C ARG A 111 1.48 -22.45 -7.46
N TYR A 112 0.72 -21.53 -8.02
CA TYR A 112 0.01 -21.74 -9.28
C TYR A 112 0.21 -20.55 -10.22
N MET A 113 0.08 -20.81 -11.51
CA MET A 113 0.08 -19.81 -12.58
C MET A 113 -1.10 -20.04 -13.51
N ALA A 114 -1.58 -18.98 -14.16
CA ALA A 114 -2.51 -19.09 -15.27
C ALA A 114 -1.82 -19.71 -16.48
N THR A 115 -2.50 -20.59 -17.23
CA THR A 115 -1.96 -21.09 -18.50
C THR A 115 -2.22 -20.10 -19.64
N PRO A 116 -1.45 -20.16 -20.75
CA PRO A 116 -1.72 -19.35 -21.92
C PRO A 116 -3.15 -19.50 -22.47
N SER A 117 -3.76 -20.68 -22.31
CA SER A 117 -5.17 -20.91 -22.70
C SER A 117 -6.14 -20.04 -21.91
N LEU A 118 -5.96 -19.96 -20.58
CA LEU A 118 -6.78 -19.12 -19.72
C LEU A 118 -6.60 -17.64 -20.04
N LEU A 119 -5.34 -17.20 -20.22
CA LEU A 119 -4.99 -15.81 -20.53
C LEU A 119 -5.57 -15.38 -21.88
N CYS A 120 -5.36 -16.17 -22.94
CA CYS A 120 -5.96 -15.93 -24.26
C CYS A 120 -7.49 -15.79 -24.19
N GLY A 121 -8.16 -16.56 -23.34
CA GLY A 121 -9.61 -16.45 -23.14
C GLY A 121 -10.03 -15.10 -22.53
N ILE A 122 -9.24 -14.59 -21.59
CA ILE A 122 -9.46 -13.29 -20.94
C ILE A 122 -9.13 -12.15 -21.90
N ASP A 123 -8.01 -12.23 -22.62
CA ASP A 123 -7.55 -11.18 -23.53
C ASP A 123 -8.49 -11.01 -24.74
N ARG A 124 -9.12 -12.11 -25.21
CA ARG A 124 -10.12 -12.07 -26.29
C ARG A 124 -11.34 -11.20 -25.98
N VAL A 125 -11.67 -10.98 -24.70
CA VAL A 125 -12.76 -10.10 -24.31
C VAL A 125 -12.29 -8.69 -23.96
N GLY A 126 -11.02 -8.37 -24.25
CA GLY A 126 -10.42 -7.05 -24.03
C GLY A 126 -10.29 -6.68 -22.55
N ALA A 127 -10.29 -7.65 -21.65
CA ALA A 127 -10.08 -7.37 -20.23
C ALA A 127 -8.64 -6.89 -19.99
N SER A 128 -8.49 -5.99 -19.02
CA SER A 128 -7.23 -5.38 -18.65
C SER A 128 -7.09 -5.27 -17.13
N VAL A 129 -5.91 -4.86 -16.66
CA VAL A 129 -5.67 -4.51 -15.25
C VAL A 129 -6.64 -3.43 -14.75
N VAL A 130 -7.13 -2.59 -15.66
CA VAL A 130 -8.09 -1.51 -15.37
C VAL A 130 -9.47 -2.04 -15.01
N ASP A 131 -9.82 -3.27 -15.37
CA ASP A 131 -11.10 -3.90 -15.01
C ASP A 131 -11.06 -4.55 -13.62
N LEU A 132 -9.87 -4.77 -13.07
CA LEU A 132 -9.71 -5.46 -11.79
C LEU A 132 -10.12 -4.56 -10.63
N ARG A 133 -11.04 -5.05 -9.80
CA ARG A 133 -11.53 -4.35 -8.61
C ARG A 133 -11.41 -5.24 -7.40
N ARG A 134 -11.08 -4.62 -6.26
CA ARG A 134 -11.20 -5.30 -4.98
C ARG A 134 -12.69 -5.52 -4.68
N GLN A 135 -13.01 -6.63 -4.04
CA GLN A 135 -14.38 -6.90 -3.62
C GLN A 135 -14.87 -5.78 -2.67
N ARG A 136 -16.02 -5.15 -3.01
CA ARG A 136 -16.56 -3.98 -2.30
C ARG A 136 -16.75 -4.16 -0.78
N ASN A 137 -17.06 -5.38 -0.35
CA ASN A 137 -17.30 -5.72 1.06
C ASN A 137 -16.07 -6.32 1.76
N ALA A 138 -14.90 -6.30 1.12
CA ALA A 138 -13.68 -6.76 1.76
C ALA A 138 -13.35 -5.86 2.96
N GLU A 139 -13.00 -6.47 4.10
CA GLU A 139 -12.67 -5.71 5.29
C GLU A 139 -11.48 -4.77 5.05
N GLY A 140 -11.71 -3.49 5.36
CA GLY A 140 -10.74 -2.41 5.21
C GLY A 140 -10.08 -1.98 6.52
N ILE A 141 -10.59 -2.43 7.67
CA ILE A 141 -10.02 -2.17 9.00
C ILE A 141 -9.44 -3.47 9.55
N ARG A 142 -8.12 -3.51 9.68
CA ARG A 142 -7.35 -4.68 10.16
C ARG A 142 -6.85 -4.45 11.58
N LEU A 143 -7.30 -5.25 12.54
CA LEU A 143 -6.79 -5.25 13.90
C LEU A 143 -5.84 -6.42 14.09
N LYS A 144 -4.66 -6.16 14.66
CA LYS A 144 -3.64 -7.17 14.94
C LYS A 144 -3.37 -7.29 16.44
N ASP A 145 -3.02 -8.49 16.89
CA ASP A 145 -2.45 -8.73 18.22
C ASP A 145 -0.95 -8.40 18.29
N ASP A 146 -0.38 -8.56 19.49
CA ASP A 146 1.06 -8.35 19.75
C ASP A 146 1.97 -9.27 18.93
N TYR A 147 1.44 -10.42 18.50
CA TYR A 147 2.10 -11.37 17.61
C TYR A 147 1.90 -11.05 16.12
N LYS A 148 1.35 -9.86 15.80
CA LYS A 148 1.08 -9.35 14.45
C LYS A 148 0.06 -10.18 13.65
N ARG A 149 -0.72 -11.01 14.33
CA ARG A 149 -1.78 -11.83 13.73
C ARG A 149 -3.08 -11.03 13.69
N LEU A 150 -3.84 -11.16 12.61
CA LEU A 150 -5.16 -10.53 12.51
C LEU A 150 -6.12 -11.16 13.52
N VAL A 151 -6.83 -10.31 14.26
CA VAL A 151 -7.83 -10.73 15.25
C VAL A 151 -9.23 -10.31 14.81
N GLU A 152 -10.20 -11.18 15.08
CA GLU A 152 -11.61 -10.86 14.87
C GLU A 152 -12.07 -9.84 15.90
N TYR A 153 -12.98 -8.96 15.49
CA TYR A 153 -13.64 -8.02 16.37
C TYR A 153 -15.10 -7.88 15.96
N GLY A 154 -15.95 -7.61 16.95
CA GLY A 154 -17.40 -7.56 16.80
C GLY A 154 -17.89 -6.33 16.03
N ASP A 155 -19.13 -5.96 16.29
CA ASP A 155 -19.65 -4.67 15.87
C ASP A 155 -19.06 -3.58 16.79
N ASP A 156 -18.35 -2.63 16.19
CA ASP A 156 -17.56 -1.63 16.92
C ASP A 156 -17.76 -0.27 16.25
N ALA A 157 -18.16 0.73 17.05
CA ALA A 157 -18.51 2.05 16.55
C ALA A 157 -17.33 2.78 15.90
N PHE A 158 -16.12 2.63 16.45
CA PHE A 158 -14.90 3.23 15.90
C PHE A 158 -14.58 2.62 14.54
N ALA A 159 -14.59 1.28 14.46
CA ALA A 159 -14.34 0.57 13.20
C ALA A 159 -15.44 0.85 12.16
N ASN A 160 -16.71 0.97 12.56
CA ASN A 160 -17.82 1.33 11.68
C ASN A 160 -17.61 2.71 11.05
N ALA A 161 -17.34 3.73 11.87
CA ALA A 161 -17.09 5.09 11.39
C ALA A 161 -15.83 5.14 10.49
N GLY A 162 -14.78 4.40 10.86
CA GLY A 162 -13.59 4.23 10.03
C GLY A 162 -13.89 3.59 8.67
N ARG A 163 -14.78 2.58 8.60
CA ARG A 163 -15.19 1.96 7.34
C ARG A 163 -15.96 2.92 6.44
N ASP A 164 -16.82 3.76 6.98
CA ASP A 164 -17.56 4.74 6.18
C ASP A 164 -16.62 5.79 5.57
N ARG A 165 -15.65 6.30 6.35
CA ARG A 165 -14.63 7.22 5.84
C ARG A 165 -13.72 6.56 4.80
N LEU A 166 -13.29 5.33 5.07
CA LEU A 166 -12.47 4.54 4.16
C LEU A 166 -13.18 4.25 2.84
N ARG A 167 -14.51 4.06 2.85
CA ARG A 167 -15.32 3.90 1.64
C ARG A 167 -15.24 5.14 0.76
N ILE A 168 -15.43 6.33 1.33
CA ILE A 168 -15.33 7.61 0.60
C ILE A 168 -13.93 7.75 -0.05
N ILE A 169 -12.88 7.47 0.73
CA ILE A 169 -11.50 7.55 0.25
C ILE A 169 -11.27 6.57 -0.89
N ASN A 170 -11.64 5.30 -0.72
CA ASN A 170 -11.43 4.27 -1.74
C ASN A 170 -12.27 4.51 -3.00
N GLU A 171 -13.51 4.99 -2.88
CA GLU A 171 -14.33 5.38 -4.02
C GLU A 171 -13.68 6.53 -4.80
N MET A 172 -13.08 7.51 -4.10
CA MET A 172 -12.34 8.60 -4.74
C MET A 172 -11.09 8.09 -5.47
N LEU A 173 -10.30 7.24 -4.82
CA LEU A 173 -9.09 6.63 -5.41
C LEU A 173 -9.44 5.76 -6.63
N GLU A 174 -10.44 4.89 -6.53
CA GLU A 174 -10.87 4.04 -7.64
C GLU A 174 -11.46 4.85 -8.80
N SER A 175 -11.96 6.05 -8.51
CA SER A 175 -12.49 6.97 -9.50
C SER A 175 -11.46 7.74 -10.31
N HIS A 176 -10.19 7.58 -9.97
CA HIS A 176 -9.06 8.15 -10.70
C HIS A 176 -8.11 7.03 -11.14
N TRP A 177 -7.43 7.22 -12.26
CA TRP A 177 -6.40 6.32 -12.73
C TRP A 177 -5.03 6.81 -12.26
N ALA A 178 -4.36 6.01 -11.43
CA ALA A 178 -2.98 6.26 -11.02
C ALA A 178 -2.07 5.28 -11.78
N ASP A 179 -1.03 5.81 -12.42
CA ASP A 179 -0.08 5.04 -13.24
C ASP A 179 1.33 5.62 -13.17
N LEU A 180 2.30 5.01 -13.86
CA LEU A 180 3.68 5.50 -14.00
C LEU A 180 3.96 5.92 -15.45
N ALA A 181 4.50 7.13 -15.64
CA ALA A 181 4.95 7.68 -16.92
C ALA A 181 6.27 7.02 -17.39
N ARG A 182 6.21 5.70 -17.61
CA ARG A 182 7.32 4.85 -18.04
C ARG A 182 6.82 3.83 -19.03
N THR A 183 7.58 3.60 -20.10
CA THR A 183 7.37 2.42 -20.95
C THR A 183 7.76 1.16 -20.17
N ASP A 184 7.27 0.00 -20.60
CA ASP A 184 7.58 -1.26 -19.91
C ASP A 184 9.09 -1.55 -19.87
N ASP A 185 9.82 -1.22 -20.95
CA ASP A 185 11.29 -1.33 -21.01
C ASP A 185 12.00 -0.37 -20.05
N GLN A 186 11.55 0.88 -19.97
CA GLN A 186 12.12 1.86 -19.04
C GLN A 186 11.85 1.45 -17.60
N LEU A 187 10.63 0.97 -17.31
CA LEU A 187 10.26 0.49 -15.98
C LEU A 187 11.10 -0.72 -15.58
N ALA A 188 11.32 -1.67 -16.50
CA ALA A 188 12.18 -2.82 -16.26
C ALA A 188 13.64 -2.41 -16.00
N ALA A 189 14.16 -1.42 -16.74
CA ALA A 189 15.49 -0.86 -16.51
C ALA A 189 15.59 -0.13 -15.16
N ASP A 190 14.63 0.75 -14.85
CA ASP A 190 14.58 1.47 -13.58
C ASP A 190 14.51 0.48 -12.39
N LEU A 191 13.67 -0.56 -12.48
CA LEU A 191 13.57 -1.61 -11.45
C LEU A 191 14.86 -2.41 -11.32
N LYS A 192 15.57 -2.70 -12.41
CA LYS A 192 16.86 -3.38 -12.37
C LYS A 192 17.96 -2.51 -11.73
N ASP A 193 17.94 -1.20 -11.98
CA ASP A 193 18.86 -0.24 -11.37
C ASP A 193 18.55 0.00 -9.89
N ILE A 194 17.30 -0.24 -9.48
CA ILE A 194 16.86 -0.21 -8.08
C ILE A 194 17.13 -1.56 -7.40
N ALA A 195 17.16 -2.67 -8.13
CA ALA A 195 17.44 -3.99 -7.59
C ALA A 195 18.89 -4.09 -7.05
N GLY A 196 19.03 -4.57 -5.82
CA GLY A 196 20.27 -4.56 -5.06
C GLY A 196 20.56 -3.24 -4.34
N THR A 197 19.59 -2.31 -4.28
CA THR A 197 19.71 -1.04 -3.55
C THR A 197 18.84 -1.04 -2.29
N ARG A 198 18.95 0.00 -1.45
CA ARG A 198 18.16 0.11 -0.21
C ARG A 198 16.64 0.12 -0.42
N ASP A 199 16.19 0.45 -1.63
CA ASP A 199 14.80 0.39 -2.05
C ASP A 199 14.36 -1.05 -2.43
N ASP A 200 15.14 -2.10 -2.09
CA ASP A 200 14.91 -3.51 -2.46
C ASP A 200 13.56 -4.09 -1.98
N GLU A 201 12.95 -3.56 -0.92
CA GLU A 201 11.57 -3.91 -0.56
C GLU A 201 10.56 -3.50 -1.64
N ALA A 202 10.95 -2.60 -2.55
CA ALA A 202 10.16 -1.99 -3.60
C ALA A 202 10.61 -2.39 -5.04
N ALA A 203 11.56 -3.33 -5.18
CA ALA A 203 11.96 -3.91 -6.47
C ALA A 203 11.01 -5.04 -6.94
N GLN A 204 9.77 -5.07 -6.42
CA GLN A 204 8.72 -5.96 -6.91
C GLN A 204 7.99 -5.28 -8.08
N SER A 205 7.49 -6.10 -9.01
CA SER A 205 6.62 -5.61 -10.07
C SER A 205 5.39 -4.88 -9.52
N PHE A 206 4.95 -3.83 -10.22
CA PHE A 206 3.83 -3.02 -9.77
C PHE A 206 2.50 -3.68 -10.12
N ASP A 207 1.68 -3.86 -9.09
CA ASP A 207 0.30 -4.28 -9.23
C ASP A 207 -0.61 -3.06 -9.42
N PHE A 208 -0.72 -2.59 -10.65
CA PHE A 208 -1.54 -1.41 -10.98
C PHE A 208 -3.05 -1.59 -10.68
N ALA A 209 -3.51 -2.81 -10.42
CA ALA A 209 -4.88 -3.05 -9.95
C ALA A 209 -5.06 -2.71 -8.46
N ALA A 210 -3.98 -2.65 -7.67
CA ALA A 210 -4.00 -2.31 -6.26
C ALA A 210 -4.20 -0.79 -6.06
N ARG A 211 -5.45 -0.33 -6.15
CA ARG A 211 -5.81 1.11 -6.07
C ARG A 211 -6.68 1.48 -4.87
N THR A 212 -6.84 0.57 -3.92
CA THR A 212 -7.60 0.79 -2.68
C THR A 212 -6.70 0.64 -1.47
N VAL A 213 -6.94 1.45 -0.44
CA VAL A 213 -6.24 1.39 0.83
C VAL A 213 -7.07 0.70 1.92
N HIS A 214 -6.38 0.24 2.96
CA HIS A 214 -6.95 -0.30 4.20
C HIS A 214 -6.13 0.18 5.39
N ARG A 215 -6.72 0.23 6.58
CA ARG A 215 -6.08 0.69 7.82
C ARG A 215 -5.63 -0.50 8.66
N VAL A 216 -4.46 -0.38 9.31
CA VAL A 216 -3.90 -1.45 10.17
C VAL A 216 -3.65 -0.93 11.57
N PHE A 217 -4.38 -1.46 12.54
CA PHE A 217 -4.24 -1.23 13.97
C PHE A 217 -3.47 -2.39 14.61
N ASN A 218 -2.72 -2.11 15.68
CA ASN A 218 -1.81 -3.05 16.31
C ASN A 218 -2.14 -3.26 17.78
N ASN A 219 -1.65 -4.36 18.33
CA ASN A 219 -1.68 -4.67 19.76
C ASN A 219 -3.10 -4.64 20.35
N GLU A 220 -4.10 -5.04 19.56
CA GLU A 220 -5.53 -5.03 19.92
C GLU A 220 -6.04 -3.66 20.42
N ASP A 221 -5.35 -2.57 20.05
CA ASP A 221 -5.60 -1.22 20.51
C ASP A 221 -5.89 -0.29 19.32
N TRP A 222 -7.09 0.31 19.31
CA TRP A 222 -7.51 1.27 18.30
C TRP A 222 -6.69 2.57 18.31
N GLU A 223 -5.94 2.83 19.38
CA GLU A 223 -5.07 3.99 19.53
C GLU A 223 -3.62 3.70 19.07
N GLN A 224 -3.35 2.54 18.46
CA GLN A 224 -2.01 2.14 18.00
C GLN A 224 -1.99 1.78 16.51
N GLY A 225 -1.25 2.55 15.71
CA GLY A 225 -1.12 2.36 14.26
C GLY A 225 -2.17 3.13 13.47
N GLY A 226 -2.99 2.46 12.67
CA GLY A 226 -4.07 3.07 11.88
C GLY A 226 -3.67 3.50 10.46
N ARG A 227 -2.37 3.54 10.13
CA ARG A 227 -1.83 3.91 8.82
C ARG A 227 -2.50 3.18 7.65
N PHE A 228 -2.51 3.85 6.49
CA PHE A 228 -3.06 3.34 5.24
C PHE A 228 -2.05 2.47 4.49
N TYR A 229 -2.53 1.34 3.97
CA TYR A 229 -1.74 0.35 3.24
C TYR A 229 -2.51 -0.24 2.05
N GLY A 230 -1.78 -0.86 1.12
CA GLY A 230 -2.33 -1.79 0.13
C GLY A 230 -2.51 -1.24 -1.27
N ALA A 231 -2.42 0.08 -1.48
CA ALA A 231 -2.32 0.63 -2.82
C ALA A 231 -0.86 0.57 -3.33
N TRP A 232 -0.65 0.34 -4.63
CA TRP A 232 0.68 0.08 -5.19
C TRP A 232 1.65 1.26 -5.04
N TRP A 233 1.14 2.50 -5.08
CA TRP A 233 1.97 3.69 -4.96
C TRP A 233 2.59 3.85 -3.56
N ILE A 234 2.00 3.23 -2.53
CA ILE A 234 2.54 3.26 -1.16
C ILE A 234 3.90 2.55 -1.10
N SER A 235 4.05 1.46 -1.85
CA SER A 235 5.30 0.71 -1.99
C SER A 235 6.14 1.17 -3.18
N CYS A 236 5.78 2.27 -3.85
CA CYS A 236 6.57 2.77 -4.97
C CYS A 236 7.92 3.33 -4.45
N PRO A 237 9.07 2.89 -5.01
CA PRO A 237 10.38 3.45 -4.68
C PRO A 237 10.39 4.96 -4.85
N ARG A 238 11.11 5.66 -3.98
CA ARG A 238 11.16 7.12 -3.99
C ARG A 238 11.59 7.66 -5.37
N ARG A 239 12.54 6.99 -6.03
CA ARG A 239 13.03 7.37 -7.37
C ARG A 239 11.97 7.29 -8.48
N LEU A 240 10.94 6.47 -8.31
CA LEU A 240 9.87 6.27 -9.29
C LEU A 240 8.63 7.13 -9.02
N ARG A 241 8.42 7.58 -7.77
CA ARG A 241 7.29 8.46 -7.40
C ARG A 241 7.14 9.73 -8.24
N PRO A 242 8.21 10.41 -8.68
CA PRO A 242 8.09 11.59 -9.54
C PRO A 242 7.43 11.29 -10.90
N HIS A 243 7.42 10.01 -11.31
CA HIS A 243 6.78 9.56 -12.56
C HIS A 243 5.33 9.14 -12.38
N ILE A 244 4.77 9.23 -11.17
CA ILE A 244 3.36 8.93 -10.96
C ILE A 244 2.50 9.95 -11.71
N LEU A 245 1.46 9.45 -12.37
CA LEU A 245 0.42 10.22 -13.02
C LEU A 245 -0.91 9.99 -12.32
N ILE A 246 -1.75 11.02 -12.28
CA ILE A 246 -3.17 10.91 -11.94
C ILE A 246 -3.99 11.37 -13.14
N ASN A 247 -4.79 10.47 -13.70
CA ASN A 247 -5.57 10.70 -14.93
C ASN A 247 -4.72 11.25 -16.08
N GLY A 248 -3.50 10.72 -16.24
CA GLY A 248 -2.54 11.15 -17.27
C GLY A 248 -1.82 12.48 -16.97
N LYS A 249 -2.05 13.09 -15.81
CA LYS A 249 -1.44 14.39 -15.44
C LYS A 249 -0.34 14.21 -14.42
N ARG A 250 0.72 15.02 -14.53
CA ARG A 250 1.85 15.04 -13.60
C ARG A 250 1.41 15.32 -12.17
N THR A 251 2.11 14.73 -11.22
CA THR A 251 1.84 14.90 -9.80
C THR A 251 2.96 15.62 -9.07
N VAL A 252 2.69 16.00 -7.83
CA VAL A 252 3.67 16.46 -6.84
C VAL A 252 3.46 15.66 -5.56
N GLU A 253 4.55 15.26 -4.91
CA GLU A 253 4.54 14.70 -3.55
C GLU A 253 4.84 15.82 -2.55
N VAL A 254 4.01 15.93 -1.51
CA VAL A 254 4.17 16.89 -0.41
C VAL A 254 4.15 16.13 0.91
N ASP A 255 5.11 16.39 1.79
CA ASP A 255 5.32 15.64 3.04
C ASP A 255 5.37 16.54 4.28
N TYR A 256 5.03 15.99 5.45
CA TYR A 256 5.29 16.67 6.72
C TYR A 256 6.76 16.54 7.13
N SER A 257 7.47 17.67 7.25
CA SER A 257 8.86 17.68 7.70
C SER A 257 8.96 17.36 9.19
N GLY A 258 9.31 16.11 9.52
CA GLY A 258 9.58 15.72 10.91
C GLY A 258 8.33 15.58 11.79
N LEU A 259 7.24 15.10 11.20
CA LEU A 259 5.90 15.04 11.80
C LEU A 259 5.86 14.58 13.27
N HIS A 260 6.48 13.44 13.59
CA HIS A 260 6.46 12.91 14.97
C HIS A 260 7.10 13.86 15.99
N ALA A 261 8.19 14.54 15.63
CA ALA A 261 8.81 15.51 16.53
C ALA A 261 7.89 16.73 16.69
N ALA A 262 7.31 17.24 15.58
CA ALA A 262 6.34 18.33 15.62
C ALA A 262 5.13 18.01 16.50
N MET A 263 4.62 16.78 16.44
CA MET A 263 3.52 16.31 17.30
C MET A 263 3.89 16.33 18.79
N LEU A 264 5.12 15.95 19.14
CA LEU A 264 5.56 15.97 20.54
C LEU A 264 5.67 17.40 21.08
N TYR A 265 6.27 18.32 20.33
CA TYR A 265 6.30 19.74 20.71
C TYR A 265 4.88 20.31 20.88
N ALA A 266 3.98 20.01 19.94
CA ALA A 266 2.62 20.51 19.98
C ALA A 266 1.84 19.97 21.19
N GLN A 267 2.02 18.68 21.53
CA GLN A 267 1.39 18.06 22.70
C GLN A 267 1.88 18.66 24.02
N ASP A 268 3.16 19.03 24.09
CA ASP A 268 3.76 19.67 25.26
C ASP A 268 3.50 21.19 25.31
N GLY A 269 2.74 21.73 24.35
CA GLY A 269 2.43 23.16 24.25
C GLY A 269 3.65 24.04 23.92
N GLN A 270 4.70 23.44 23.37
CA GLN A 270 5.95 24.11 23.01
C GLN A 270 5.91 24.63 21.58
N PRO A 271 6.66 25.71 21.26
CA PRO A 271 6.81 26.16 19.88
C PRO A 271 7.52 25.09 19.05
N ILE A 272 6.98 24.79 17.87
CA ILE A 272 7.58 23.83 16.93
C ILE A 272 8.72 24.56 16.21
N PRO A 273 9.98 24.08 16.27
CA PRO A 273 11.07 24.69 15.50
C PRO A 273 10.97 24.35 14.00
N ASP A 274 11.54 25.19 13.14
CA ASP A 274 11.61 24.98 11.69
C ASP A 274 12.24 23.62 11.33
N ASP A 275 13.36 23.27 11.99
CA ASP A 275 13.93 21.92 11.94
C ASP A 275 14.08 21.33 13.35
N PRO A 276 13.24 20.35 13.74
CA PRO A 276 13.31 19.76 15.07
C PRO A 276 14.62 19.02 15.35
N TYR A 277 15.39 18.68 14.32
CA TYR A 277 16.63 17.91 14.41
C TYR A 277 17.90 18.75 14.44
N GLU A 278 17.82 20.05 14.12
CA GLU A 278 18.99 20.95 13.96
C GLU A 278 19.89 20.96 15.21
N ARG A 279 19.29 20.90 16.41
CA ARG A 279 20.02 20.93 17.70
C ARG A 279 20.97 19.75 17.94
N CYS A 280 20.86 18.69 17.15
CA CYS A 280 21.75 17.53 17.24
C CYS A 280 22.93 17.60 16.28
N LEU A 281 22.89 18.47 15.26
CA LEU A 281 23.89 18.50 14.21
C LEU A 281 25.21 19.10 14.70
N MET A 282 26.33 18.52 14.28
CA MET A 282 27.66 19.08 14.50
C MET A 282 27.91 20.29 13.60
N LYS A 283 27.40 20.25 12.36
CA LYS A 283 27.46 21.34 11.39
C LYS A 283 26.05 21.67 10.92
N LYS A 284 25.72 22.96 10.93
CA LYS A 284 24.45 23.45 10.37
C LYS A 284 24.32 22.99 8.91
N ASP A 285 23.11 22.62 8.51
CA ASP A 285 22.74 22.17 7.16
C ASP A 285 23.40 20.85 6.68
N ASN A 286 23.98 20.05 7.59
CA ASN A 286 24.47 18.72 7.25
C ASN A 286 23.32 17.73 7.02
N LYS A 287 22.85 17.64 5.77
CA LYS A 287 21.71 16.80 5.36
C LYS A 287 21.90 15.31 5.68
N VAL A 288 23.12 14.80 5.57
CA VAL A 288 23.43 13.39 5.82
C VAL A 288 23.31 13.08 7.31
N GLU A 289 23.94 13.91 8.15
CA GLU A 289 23.84 13.79 9.60
C GLU A 289 22.39 14.00 10.09
N ARG A 290 21.67 14.98 9.53
CA ARG A 290 20.25 15.21 9.83
C ARG A 290 19.40 13.97 9.55
N LYS A 291 19.66 13.27 8.44
CA LYS A 291 18.97 12.02 8.12
C LYS A 291 19.23 10.96 9.20
N LEU A 292 20.47 10.81 9.66
CA LEU A 292 20.82 9.88 10.75
C LEU A 292 20.12 10.27 12.06
N VAL A 293 20.12 11.55 12.43
CA VAL A 293 19.41 12.05 13.61
C VAL A 293 17.91 11.74 13.52
N LYS A 294 17.25 12.04 12.40
CA LYS A 294 15.81 11.76 12.19
C LYS A 294 15.51 10.27 12.33
N LEU A 295 16.31 9.41 11.70
CA LEU A 295 16.14 7.96 11.77
C LEU A 295 16.31 7.43 13.19
N THR A 296 17.37 7.85 13.90
CA THR A 296 17.59 7.44 15.29
C THR A 296 16.53 7.99 16.24
N PHE A 297 16.11 9.24 16.08
CA PHE A 297 15.02 9.83 16.86
C PHE A 297 13.72 9.02 16.71
N ASN A 298 13.33 8.69 15.47
CA ASN A 298 12.16 7.84 15.23
C ASN A 298 12.35 6.42 15.77
N ALA A 299 13.53 5.83 15.67
CA ALA A 299 13.82 4.53 16.27
C ALA A 299 13.68 4.56 17.80
N LEU A 300 14.15 5.63 18.46
CA LEU A 300 14.01 5.84 19.90
C LEU A 300 12.55 5.91 20.34
N LEU A 301 11.67 6.52 19.55
CA LEU A 301 10.23 6.59 19.85
C LEU A 301 9.51 5.24 19.67
N ASN A 302 9.96 4.40 18.73
CA ASN A 302 9.34 3.11 18.44
C ASN A 302 9.85 1.96 19.32
N ALA A 303 11.01 2.12 19.95
CA ALA A 303 11.60 1.07 20.78
C ALA A 303 11.00 1.05 22.20
N ASP A 304 10.95 -0.14 22.80
CA ASP A 304 10.58 -0.35 24.22
C ASP A 304 11.78 -0.21 25.17
N SER A 305 12.96 0.12 24.63
CA SER A 305 14.16 0.42 25.40
C SER A 305 15.20 1.07 24.51
N VAL A 306 15.78 2.20 24.96
CA VAL A 306 16.90 2.88 24.30
C VAL A 306 18.11 1.95 24.10
N ASN A 307 18.35 1.04 25.05
CA ASN A 307 19.50 0.14 25.00
C ASN A 307 19.38 -0.94 23.91
N ARG A 308 18.15 -1.34 23.54
CA ARG A 308 17.89 -2.44 22.61
C ARG A 308 17.80 -2.01 21.14
N ILE A 309 18.03 -0.74 20.85
CA ILE A 309 18.00 -0.23 19.48
C ILE A 309 19.27 -0.64 18.75
N SER A 310 19.09 -1.43 17.70
CA SER A 310 20.14 -1.78 16.73
C SER A 310 20.60 -0.54 15.96
N GLU A 311 21.84 -0.59 15.48
CA GLU A 311 22.40 0.45 14.64
C GLU A 311 21.52 0.69 13.41
N ILE A 312 21.20 1.96 13.15
CA ILE A 312 20.47 2.33 11.95
C ILE A 312 21.36 2.15 10.73
N GLU A 313 20.74 1.85 9.60
CA GLU A 313 21.45 1.72 8.34
C GLU A 313 22.13 3.04 7.93
N ASP A 314 23.32 2.94 7.31
CA ASP A 314 24.25 4.03 6.97
C ASP A 314 24.80 4.82 8.15
N TYR A 315 24.63 4.33 9.39
CA TYR A 315 25.32 4.94 10.51
C TYR A 315 26.83 4.92 10.30
N SER A 316 27.47 6.05 10.60
CA SER A 316 28.92 6.19 10.50
C SER A 316 29.40 7.12 11.63
N PRO A 317 30.30 6.63 12.50
CA PRO A 317 30.97 7.46 13.49
C PRO A 317 31.72 8.65 12.89
N GLU A 318 32.18 8.56 11.65
CA GLU A 318 32.87 9.63 10.93
C GLU A 318 31.91 10.79 10.62
N ILE A 319 30.64 10.49 10.35
CA ILE A 319 29.61 11.49 10.07
C ILE A 319 29.11 12.14 11.36
N THR A 320 28.88 11.35 12.41
CA THR A 320 28.25 11.81 13.66
C THR A 320 29.26 12.21 14.75
N GLY A 321 30.53 11.88 14.56
CA GLY A 321 31.59 12.05 15.56
C GLY A 321 31.38 11.22 16.84
N ARG A 322 30.60 10.13 16.79
CA ARG A 322 30.19 9.34 17.97
C ARG A 322 30.12 7.85 17.68
N SER A 323 30.29 7.01 18.70
CA SER A 323 29.88 5.61 18.60
C SER A 323 28.34 5.51 18.51
N TRP A 324 27.80 4.42 17.96
CA TRP A 324 26.34 4.23 17.90
C TRP A 324 25.70 4.36 19.29
N TYR A 325 26.33 3.78 20.31
CA TYR A 325 25.87 3.86 21.69
C TYR A 325 25.81 5.30 22.19
N ASP A 326 26.89 6.08 21.98
CA ASP A 326 26.93 7.47 22.42
C ASP A 326 26.00 8.36 21.60
N PHE A 327 25.79 8.06 20.33
CA PHE A 327 24.92 8.86 19.45
C PHE A 327 23.45 8.80 19.87
N LYS A 328 22.91 7.61 20.15
CA LYS A 328 21.52 7.49 20.61
C LYS A 328 21.31 8.17 21.97
N TRP A 329 22.25 8.04 22.90
CA TRP A 329 22.18 8.72 24.20
C TRP A 329 22.41 10.23 24.10
N TYR A 330 23.26 10.67 23.18
CA TYR A 330 23.43 12.07 22.85
C TYR A 330 22.11 12.66 22.35
N ILE A 331 21.40 11.99 21.45
CA ILE A 331 20.05 12.42 21.02
C ILE A 331 19.13 12.51 22.24
N VAL A 332 19.00 11.46 23.06
CA VAL A 332 18.17 11.52 24.28
C VAL A 332 18.50 12.73 25.16
N SER A 333 19.80 12.99 25.38
CA SER A 333 20.26 14.14 26.19
C SER A 333 19.90 15.51 25.60
N LYS A 334 19.71 15.58 24.28
CA LYS A 334 19.39 16.83 23.56
C LYS A 334 17.91 17.18 23.61
N TYR A 335 17.03 16.23 23.95
CA TYR A 335 15.58 16.44 24.09
C TYR A 335 15.14 16.03 25.50
N PRO A 336 15.60 16.69 26.58
CA PRO A 336 15.18 16.37 27.95
C PRO A 336 13.66 16.44 28.14
N GLU A 337 12.98 17.33 27.41
CA GLU A 337 11.52 17.46 27.39
C GLU A 337 10.78 16.23 26.86
N PHE A 338 11.44 15.41 26.03
CA PHE A 338 10.87 14.18 25.46
C PHE A 338 11.44 12.91 26.08
N SER A 339 12.19 13.03 27.19
CA SER A 339 12.88 11.90 27.82
C SER A 339 11.94 10.75 28.20
N GLN A 340 10.71 11.05 28.60
CA GLN A 340 9.65 10.08 28.90
C GLN A 340 9.16 9.29 27.68
N TYR A 341 9.37 9.80 26.47
CA TYR A 341 8.88 9.19 25.24
C TYR A 341 9.90 8.24 24.61
N PHE A 342 11.20 8.47 24.81
CA PHE A 342 12.22 7.60 24.26
C PHE A 342 12.28 6.25 24.99
N GLY A 343 12.26 5.15 24.24
CA GLY A 343 12.24 3.81 24.82
C GLY A 343 10.87 3.42 25.41
N SER A 344 9.80 4.15 25.11
CA SER A 344 8.45 3.88 25.64
C SER A 344 7.53 3.12 24.68
N GLY A 345 7.93 2.97 23.40
CA GLY A 345 7.06 2.46 22.34
C GLY A 345 5.96 3.44 21.88
N VAL A 346 5.99 4.72 22.29
CA VAL A 346 4.99 5.75 21.92
C VAL A 346 4.79 5.93 20.41
N GLY A 347 5.76 5.50 19.60
CA GLY A 347 5.72 5.59 18.15
C GLY A 347 4.41 5.06 17.53
N LEU A 348 3.82 3.99 18.06
CA LEU A 348 2.53 3.48 17.56
C LEU A 348 1.35 4.42 17.83
N ARG A 349 1.37 5.16 18.95
CA ARG A 349 0.36 6.19 19.25
C ARG A 349 0.57 7.47 18.42
N LEU A 350 1.82 7.80 18.10
CA LEU A 350 2.10 8.88 17.15
C LEU A 350 1.65 8.51 15.73
N GLN A 351 1.86 7.26 15.30
CA GLN A 351 1.32 6.75 14.03
C GLN A 351 -0.21 6.83 13.96
N ARG A 352 -0.90 6.70 15.10
CA ARG A 352 -2.35 6.88 15.20
C ARG A 352 -2.78 8.29 14.85
N LYS A 353 -2.08 9.30 15.39
CA LYS A 353 -2.32 10.71 15.10
C LYS A 353 -1.96 11.08 13.67
N ASP A 354 -0.81 10.61 13.17
CA ASP A 354 -0.41 10.69 11.76
C ASP A 354 -1.53 10.16 10.85
N SER A 355 -2.05 8.97 11.16
CA SER A 355 -3.17 8.40 10.41
C SER A 355 -4.46 9.23 10.44
N ASP A 356 -4.77 9.92 11.54
CA ASP A 356 -5.95 10.81 11.60
C ASP A 356 -5.77 12.05 10.73
N LEU A 357 -4.57 12.64 10.73
CA LEU A 357 -4.23 13.73 9.81
C LEU A 357 -4.39 13.28 8.36
N ALA A 358 -3.84 12.12 8.01
CA ALA A 358 -3.95 11.59 6.66
C ALA A 358 -5.40 11.31 6.24
N GLU A 359 -6.23 10.78 7.14
CA GLU A 359 -7.66 10.59 6.88
C GLU A 359 -8.36 11.93 6.60
N LYS A 360 -8.10 12.96 7.43
CA LYS A 360 -8.67 14.31 7.25
C LYS A 360 -8.27 14.94 5.92
N VAL A 361 -6.99 14.87 5.55
CA VAL A 361 -6.47 15.41 4.28
C VAL A 361 -7.16 14.71 3.10
N MET A 362 -7.20 13.38 3.08
CA MET A 362 -7.83 12.64 1.99
C MET A 362 -9.33 12.90 1.89
N LEU A 363 -10.04 13.03 3.00
CA LEU A 363 -11.48 13.37 3.00
C LEU A 363 -11.75 14.78 2.46
N ARG A 364 -10.89 15.76 2.78
CA ARG A 364 -10.97 17.11 2.21
C ARG A 364 -10.79 17.07 0.69
N PHE A 365 -9.80 16.34 0.19
CA PHE A 365 -9.59 16.15 -1.26
C PHE A 365 -10.75 15.42 -1.93
N ALA A 366 -11.29 14.38 -1.29
CA ALA A 366 -12.46 13.67 -1.79
C ALA A 366 -13.69 14.58 -1.88
N ALA A 367 -13.91 15.47 -0.92
CA ALA A 367 -14.99 16.48 -0.97
C ALA A 367 -14.82 17.45 -2.15
N MET A 368 -13.58 17.78 -2.53
CA MET A 368 -13.25 18.57 -3.72
C MET A 368 -13.25 17.76 -5.02
N ARG A 369 -13.51 16.45 -4.95
CA ARG A 369 -13.48 15.50 -6.08
C ARG A 369 -12.11 15.34 -6.74
N TYR A 370 -11.04 15.50 -5.96
CA TYR A 370 -9.68 15.22 -6.41
C TYR A 370 -9.12 13.99 -5.70
N ALA A 371 -8.39 13.15 -6.45
CA ALA A 371 -7.60 12.10 -5.85
C ALA A 371 -6.41 12.67 -5.08
N CYS A 372 -6.17 12.09 -3.90
CA CYS A 372 -5.04 12.35 -3.03
C CYS A 372 -4.47 10.99 -2.63
N LEU A 373 -3.32 10.63 -3.21
CA LEU A 373 -2.72 9.31 -3.01
C LEU A 373 -1.84 9.38 -1.74
N PRO A 374 -2.18 8.63 -0.68
CA PRO A 374 -1.36 8.66 0.55
C PRO A 374 -0.09 7.82 0.38
N VAL A 375 1.01 8.29 0.96
CA VAL A 375 2.27 7.55 1.16
C VAL A 375 2.75 7.84 2.58
N HIS A 376 2.22 7.11 3.56
CA HIS A 376 2.41 7.41 4.99
C HIS A 376 2.02 8.86 5.34
N ASP A 377 3.00 9.69 5.74
CA ASP A 377 2.87 11.09 6.11
C ASP A 377 3.07 12.06 4.92
N SER A 378 3.20 11.54 3.69
CA SER A 378 3.18 12.33 2.46
C SER A 378 1.96 12.02 1.59
N PHE A 379 1.65 12.96 0.69
CA PHE A 379 0.53 12.85 -0.24
C PHE A 379 0.96 13.23 -1.66
N ILE A 380 0.46 12.47 -2.63
CA ILE A 380 0.68 12.72 -4.05
C ILE A 380 -0.62 13.21 -4.67
N VAL A 381 -0.60 14.41 -5.26
CA VAL A 381 -1.75 15.06 -5.91
C VAL A 381 -1.35 15.61 -7.27
N HIS A 382 -2.34 15.98 -8.09
CA HIS A 382 -2.09 16.74 -9.31
C HIS A 382 -1.22 17.98 -9.02
N HIS A 383 -0.16 18.22 -9.79
CA HIS A 383 0.84 19.26 -9.50
C HIS A 383 0.24 20.67 -9.28
N GLY A 384 -0.84 21.01 -9.99
CA GLY A 384 -1.56 22.28 -9.82
C GLY A 384 -2.35 22.43 -8.51
N LEU A 385 -2.37 21.42 -7.65
CA LEU A 385 -3.03 21.44 -6.33
C LEU A 385 -2.01 21.48 -5.18
N GLN A 386 -0.73 21.76 -5.47
CA GLN A 386 0.33 21.80 -4.46
C GLN A 386 0.00 22.74 -3.30
N ASP A 387 -0.32 24.00 -3.62
CA ASP A 387 -0.59 25.03 -2.60
C ASP A 387 -1.83 24.68 -1.77
N GLU A 388 -2.83 24.06 -2.41
CA GLU A 388 -4.04 23.60 -1.74
C GLU A 388 -3.77 22.42 -0.81
N LEU A 389 -2.86 21.51 -1.20
CA LEU A 389 -2.40 20.42 -0.35
C LEU A 389 -1.63 20.94 0.86
N ASP A 390 -0.66 21.84 0.67
CA ASP A 390 0.10 22.48 1.76
C ASP A 390 -0.85 23.14 2.75
N ARG A 391 -1.80 23.95 2.27
CA ARG A 391 -2.81 24.61 3.09
C ARG A 391 -3.65 23.61 3.88
N ILE A 392 -4.18 22.57 3.23
CA ILE A 392 -5.02 21.55 3.88
C ILE A 392 -4.23 20.76 4.92
N MET A 393 -2.97 20.43 4.65
CA MET A 393 -2.09 19.75 5.60
C MET A 393 -1.84 20.59 6.85
N ARG A 394 -1.51 21.87 6.68
CA ARG A 394 -1.34 22.82 7.80
C ARG A 394 -2.62 22.95 8.62
N GLU A 395 -3.76 23.17 7.96
CA GLU A 395 -5.07 23.25 8.63
C GLU A 395 -5.42 21.98 9.40
N ALA A 396 -5.16 20.80 8.82
CA ALA A 396 -5.42 19.52 9.47
C ALA A 396 -4.57 19.37 10.74
N PHE A 397 -3.29 19.74 10.67
CA PHE A 397 -2.39 19.73 11.82
C PHE A 397 -2.83 20.72 12.90
N GLU A 398 -3.10 21.97 12.53
CA GLU A 398 -3.55 23.01 13.47
C GLU A 398 -4.86 22.63 14.17
N ALA A 399 -5.83 22.07 13.44
CA ALA A 399 -7.10 21.64 14.00
C ALA A 399 -6.96 20.45 14.95
N GLU A 400 -6.00 19.55 14.72
CA GLU A 400 -5.75 18.39 15.58
C GLU A 400 -5.02 18.78 16.88
N PHE A 401 -4.08 19.73 16.81
CA PHE A 401 -3.20 20.08 17.93
C PHE A 401 -3.50 21.43 18.58
N GLY A 402 -4.45 22.22 18.06
CA GLY A 402 -4.87 23.50 18.64
C GLY A 402 -3.80 24.60 18.60
N VAL A 403 -2.85 24.53 17.65
CA VAL A 403 -1.66 25.41 17.59
C VAL A 403 -1.85 26.67 16.70
N SER A 404 -3.09 27.12 16.48
CA SER A 404 -3.40 28.24 15.57
C SER A 404 -2.47 29.46 15.75
N GLY A 405 -1.71 29.78 14.69
CA GLY A 405 -0.85 30.97 14.64
C GLY A 405 0.46 30.92 15.43
N LYS A 406 0.84 29.76 15.99
CA LYS A 406 2.13 29.57 16.69
C LYS A 406 2.99 28.55 15.94
N VAL A 407 3.92 29.06 15.11
CA VAL A 407 4.94 28.32 14.34
C VAL A 407 4.42 27.02 13.71
N GLY A 408 4.07 27.10 12.41
CA GLY A 408 3.44 25.99 11.68
C GLY A 408 4.37 24.80 11.47
N VAL A 409 3.78 23.62 11.28
CA VAL A 409 4.51 22.44 10.81
C VAL A 409 5.19 22.76 9.48
N ASP A 410 6.46 22.40 9.34
CA ASP A 410 7.16 22.55 8.07
C ASP A 410 6.64 21.51 7.05
N ILE A 411 6.47 21.95 5.81
CA ILE A 411 5.92 21.14 4.73
C ILE A 411 6.99 21.03 3.65
N GLY A 412 7.43 19.81 3.41
CA GLY A 412 8.43 19.48 2.42
C GLY A 412 7.82 19.28 1.03
N LEU A 413 8.63 19.57 0.01
CA LEU A 413 8.38 19.14 -1.35
C LEU A 413 9.22 17.89 -1.62
N GLY A 414 8.57 16.84 -2.11
CA GLY A 414 9.23 15.64 -2.63
C GLY A 414 10.05 15.94 -3.89
N GLU A 415 10.62 14.89 -4.49
CA GLU A 415 11.35 15.04 -5.76
C GLU A 415 10.38 15.42 -6.88
N VAL A 416 10.51 16.64 -7.40
CA VAL A 416 9.72 17.13 -8.52
C VAL A 416 10.48 16.88 -9.82
N VAL A 417 9.86 16.23 -10.80
CA VAL A 417 10.44 16.13 -12.15
C VAL A 417 10.47 17.53 -12.74
N GLU A 418 11.66 18.01 -13.11
CA GLU A 418 11.83 19.28 -13.81
C GLU A 418 10.91 19.35 -15.03
N LYS A 419 10.41 20.56 -15.33
CA LYS A 419 9.68 20.79 -16.56
C LYS A 419 10.65 20.57 -17.72
N SER A 420 10.30 19.66 -18.62
CA SER A 420 11.03 19.54 -19.88
C SER A 420 10.66 20.74 -20.74
N ASP A 421 11.65 21.55 -21.12
CA ASP A 421 11.49 22.63 -22.10
C ASP A 421 11.35 22.10 -23.54
N ARG A 422 11.52 20.78 -23.74
CA ARG A 422 11.29 20.15 -25.05
C ARG A 422 9.78 19.97 -25.25
N PRO A 423 9.21 20.50 -26.36
CA PRO A 423 7.84 20.21 -26.72
C PRO A 423 7.64 18.69 -26.82
N ILE A 424 6.46 18.22 -26.39
CA ILE A 424 6.06 16.82 -26.61
C ILE A 424 5.89 16.68 -28.12
N GLU A 425 6.78 15.96 -28.78
CA GLU A 425 6.55 15.49 -30.15
C GLU A 425 5.42 14.46 -30.08
N LEU A 426 4.23 14.87 -30.51
CA LEU A 426 3.07 13.99 -30.60
C LEU A 426 3.29 13.05 -31.78
N ASP A 427 3.51 11.78 -31.49
CA ASP A 427 3.49 10.71 -32.48
C ASP A 427 2.03 10.33 -32.79
N PRO A 428 1.49 10.60 -34.00
CA PRO A 428 0.13 10.26 -34.35
C PRO A 428 -0.17 8.75 -34.22
N ASP A 429 0.83 7.88 -34.41
CA ASP A 429 0.64 6.44 -34.28
C ASP A 429 0.45 6.02 -32.82
N GLN A 430 1.13 6.69 -31.87
CA GLN A 430 0.92 6.49 -30.43
C GLN A 430 -0.44 6.99 -29.97
N LEU A 431 -0.95 8.08 -30.56
CA LEU A 431 -2.31 8.58 -30.27
C LEU A 431 -3.39 7.62 -30.78
N LEU A 432 -3.17 6.94 -31.90
CA LEU A 432 -4.12 6.01 -32.49
C LEU A 432 -4.02 4.60 -31.88
N ASN A 433 -2.83 4.21 -31.44
CA ASN A 433 -2.55 2.89 -30.85
C ASN A 433 -1.74 3.06 -29.55
N PRO A 434 -2.37 3.57 -28.48
CA PRO A 434 -1.66 3.80 -27.24
C PRO A 434 -1.15 2.47 -26.65
N VAL A 435 0.02 2.52 -26.02
CA VAL A 435 0.67 1.36 -25.37
C VAL A 435 0.99 1.68 -23.91
N GLY A 436 1.28 0.65 -23.11
CA GLY A 436 1.69 0.82 -21.71
C GLY A 436 0.70 1.65 -20.87
N TYR A 437 1.19 2.69 -20.20
CA TYR A 437 0.39 3.53 -19.31
C TYR A 437 -0.68 4.36 -20.04
N GLU A 438 -0.46 4.71 -21.31
CA GLU A 438 -1.45 5.45 -22.11
C GLU A 438 -2.61 4.54 -22.52
N ALA A 439 -2.32 3.29 -22.88
CA ALA A 439 -3.35 2.28 -23.18
C ALA A 439 -4.26 2.03 -21.97
N ARG A 440 -3.65 1.93 -20.78
CA ARG A 440 -4.38 1.75 -19.52
C ARG A 440 -5.23 2.98 -19.19
N LEU A 441 -4.72 4.18 -19.43
CA LEU A 441 -5.50 5.41 -19.24
C LEU A 441 -6.71 5.46 -20.18
N GLN A 442 -6.53 5.14 -21.46
CA GLN A 442 -7.62 5.09 -22.43
C GLN A 442 -8.67 4.06 -22.03
N ALA A 443 -8.25 2.83 -21.70
CA ALA A 443 -9.14 1.77 -21.22
C ALA A 443 -9.92 2.19 -19.95
N PHE A 444 -9.31 2.99 -19.07
CA PHE A 444 -9.98 3.53 -17.88
C PHE A 444 -11.08 4.53 -18.22
N TRP A 445 -10.88 5.38 -19.23
CA TRP A 445 -11.90 6.31 -19.71
C TRP A 445 -13.01 5.58 -20.47
N ASP A 446 -12.67 4.61 -21.31
CA ASP A 446 -13.66 3.82 -22.07
C ASP A 446 -14.60 3.03 -21.16
N MET A 447 -14.12 2.57 -20.00
CA MET A 447 -14.95 1.92 -18.97
C MET A 447 -15.96 2.89 -18.31
N ARG A 448 -15.73 4.21 -18.41
CA ARG A 448 -16.52 5.26 -17.73
C ARG A 448 -17.44 6.05 -18.66
N GLY A 449 -17.14 6.09 -19.95
CA GLY A 449 -18.04 6.61 -20.99
C GLY A 449 -19.18 5.63 -21.29
#